data_AF-A0A354GTI9-F1
#
_entry.id   AF-A0A354GTI9-F1
#
_cell.length_a   1.000
_cell.length_b   1.000
_cell.length_c   1.000
_cell.angle_alpha   90.00
_cell.angle_beta   90.00
_cell.angle_gamma   90.00
#
_symmetry.space_group_name_H-M   'P 1'
#
loop_
_entity.id
_entity.type
_entity.pdbx_description
1 polymer ?
#
loop_
_entity_poly.entity_id
_entity_poly.type
_entity_poly.pdbx_seq_one_letter_code
_entity_poly.pdbx_strand_id
1 'polypeptide(L)' 'MRTMSSEGIDRQQQKMNEFLRLLPLTALIAGLPDGELGRQFSEGQLDVRAASLRAAYKVARQLLLDVAK' A
#
# COMPACT_ATOMS: atom_id res chain seq x y z
N MET A 1 -25.74 -22.31 8.00
CA MET A 1 -25.37 -21.00 8.59
C MET A 1 -23.84 -20.89 8.62
N ARG A 2 -23.21 -20.48 7.50
CA ARG A 2 -21.73 -20.43 7.33
C ARG A 2 -21.27 -19.25 6.46
N THR A 3 -22.12 -18.22 6.31
CA THR A 3 -21.96 -17.19 5.27
C THR A 3 -21.25 -15.93 5.77
N MET A 4 -21.56 -15.41 6.97
CA MET A 4 -21.02 -14.13 7.45
C MET A 4 -19.50 -14.10 7.68
N SER A 5 -18.90 -15.21 8.12
CA SER A 5 -17.45 -15.27 8.36
C SER A 5 -16.64 -15.34 7.07
N SER A 6 -17.21 -15.93 6.00
CA SER A 6 -16.57 -15.99 4.69
C SER A 6 -16.53 -14.62 4.02
N GLU A 7 -17.66 -13.88 4.06
CA GLU A 7 -17.75 -12.57 3.41
C GLU A 7 -16.76 -11.54 3.98
N GLY A 8 -16.48 -11.61 5.28
CA GLY A 8 -15.47 -10.75 5.92
C GLY A 8 -14.06 -11.05 5.42
N ILE A 9 -13.72 -12.33 5.27
CA ILE A 9 -12.42 -12.80 4.77
C ILE A 9 -12.25 -12.39 3.30
N ASP A 10 -13.29 -12.56 2.49
CA ASP A 10 -13.26 -12.24 1.06
C ASP A 10 -13.03 -10.74 0.83
N ARG A 11 -13.72 -9.87 1.59
CA ARG A 11 -13.50 -8.42 1.53
C ARG A 11 -12.09 -8.01 1.95
N GLN A 12 -11.52 -8.67 2.96
CA GLN A 12 -10.15 -8.40 3.41
C GLN A 12 -9.13 -8.80 2.35
N GLN A 13 -9.31 -9.96 1.73
CA GLN A 13 -8.47 -10.41 0.61
C GLN A 13 -8.58 -9.48 -0.59
N GLN A 14 -9.78 -9.00 -0.93
CA GLN A 14 -9.97 -8.02 -2.00
C GLN A 14 -9.20 -6.73 -1.76
N LYS A 15 -9.29 -6.15 -0.56
CA LYS A 15 -8.53 -4.94 -0.18
C LYS A 15 -7.03 -5.15 -0.22
N MET A 16 -6.55 -6.32 0.22
CA MET A 16 -5.14 -6.69 0.16
C MET A 16 -4.66 -6.78 -1.30
N ASN A 17 -5.44 -7.43 -2.17
CA ASN A 17 -5.12 -7.54 -3.59
C ASN A 17 -5.12 -6.18 -4.31
N GLU A 18 -6.07 -5.29 -3.97
CA GLU A 18 -6.10 -3.91 -4.48
C GLU A 18 -4.82 -3.16 -4.07
N PHE A 19 -4.43 -3.26 -2.80
CA PHE A 19 -3.21 -2.64 -2.30
C PHE A 19 -1.97 -3.17 -3.03
N LEU A 20 -1.81 -4.49 -3.16
CA LEU A 20 -0.66 -5.09 -3.84
C LEU A 20 -0.56 -4.67 -5.31
N ARG A 21 -1.70 -4.50 -6.00
CA ARG A 21 -1.73 -4.00 -7.38
C ARG A 21 -1.34 -2.53 -7.49
N LEU A 22 -1.68 -1.72 -6.49
CA LEU A 22 -1.34 -0.30 -6.43
C LEU A 22 0.04 0.00 -5.85
N LEU A 23 0.75 -1.00 -5.31
CA LEU A 23 2.07 -0.82 -4.70
C LEU A 23 3.10 -0.13 -5.61
N PRO A 24 3.27 -0.49 -6.90
CA PRO A 24 4.25 0.17 -7.76
C PRO A 24 3.99 1.68 -7.91
N LEU A 25 2.74 2.06 -8.19
CA LEU A 25 2.35 3.48 -8.28
C LEU A 25 2.50 4.19 -6.92
N THR A 26 2.14 3.52 -5.84
CA THR A 26 2.29 4.04 -4.47
C THR A 26 3.75 4.31 -4.14
N ALA A 27 4.66 3.40 -4.48
CA ALA A 27 6.10 3.57 -4.25
C ALA A 27 6.68 4.71 -5.08
N LEU A 28 6.28 4.84 -6.35
CA LEU A 28 6.68 5.95 -7.22
C LEU A 28 6.24 7.30 -6.67
N ILE A 29 4.98 7.42 -6.21
CA ILE A 29 4.46 8.66 -5.61
C ILE A 29 5.17 8.97 -4.28
N ALA A 30 5.48 7.95 -3.49
CA ALA A 30 6.17 8.14 -2.22
C ALA A 30 7.59 8.69 -2.37
N GLY A 31 8.23 8.48 -3.53
CA GLY A 31 9.55 9.03 -3.86
C GLY A 31 10.65 8.63 -2.87
N LEU A 32 10.50 7.47 -2.20
CA LEU A 32 11.45 7.03 -1.18
C LEU A 32 12.75 6.53 -1.84
N PRO A 33 13.93 6.86 -1.29
CA PRO A 33 15.20 6.36 -1.84
C PRO A 33 15.28 4.84 -1.68
N ASP A 34 15.91 4.15 -2.62
CA ASP A 34 16.14 2.71 -2.49
C ASP A 34 17.07 2.38 -1.32
N GLY A 35 16.99 1.13 -0.85
CA GLY A 35 17.93 0.61 0.14
C GLY A 35 19.29 0.35 -0.50
N GLU A 36 20.35 0.85 0.13
CA GLU A 36 21.73 0.55 -0.28
C GLU A 36 22.11 -0.88 0.13
N LEU A 37 22.81 -1.59 -0.74
CA LEU A 37 23.31 -2.94 -0.44
C LEU A 37 24.19 -2.91 0.82
N GLY A 38 23.91 -3.82 1.76
CA GLY A 38 24.65 -3.92 3.03
C GLY A 38 24.27 -2.88 4.09
N ARG A 39 23.36 -1.94 3.78
CA ARG A 39 22.87 -0.95 4.76
C ARG A 39 21.45 -1.29 5.19
N GLN A 40 21.26 -1.41 6.50
CA GLN A 40 19.94 -1.60 7.09
C GLN A 40 19.34 -0.24 7.44
N PHE A 41 18.03 -0.12 7.27
CA PHE A 41 17.29 1.01 7.83
C PHE A 41 17.15 0.83 9.34
N SER A 42 17.28 1.93 10.09
CA SER A 42 16.89 1.94 11.50
C SER A 42 15.36 1.88 11.65
N GLU A 43 14.87 1.57 12.85
CA GLU A 43 13.44 1.55 13.16
C GLU A 43 12.75 2.88 12.80
N GLY A 44 13.33 4.02 13.22
CA GLY A 44 12.78 5.33 12.86
C GLY A 44 12.79 5.61 11.35
N GLN A 45 13.77 5.10 10.60
CA GLN A 45 13.76 5.20 9.14
C GLN A 45 12.65 4.36 8.53
N LEU A 46 12.42 3.14 9.04
CA LEU A 46 11.33 2.28 8.60
C LEU A 46 9.96 2.91 8.89
N ASP A 47 9.79 3.54 10.06
CA ASP A 47 8.55 4.22 10.43
C ASP A 47 8.22 5.39 9.52
N VAL A 48 9.21 6.22 9.21
CA VAL A 48 9.07 7.32 8.25
C VAL A 48 8.67 6.79 6.89
N ARG A 49 9.35 5.75 6.40
CA ARG A 49 9.02 5.12 5.11
C ARG A 49 7.59 4.56 5.10
N ALA A 50 7.16 3.89 6.17
CA ALA A 50 5.80 3.37 6.28
C ALA A 50 4.76 4.49 6.30
N ALA A 51 5.03 5.60 6.98
CA ALA A 51 4.16 6.78 6.99
C ALA A 51 4.03 7.39 5.59
N SER A 52 5.14 7.54 4.87
CA SER A 52 5.15 8.04 3.49
C SER A 52 4.37 7.12 2.55
N LEU A 53 4.55 5.80 2.64
CA LEU A 53 3.79 4.83 1.84
C LEU A 53 2.28 4.92 2.11
N ARG A 54 1.87 5.08 3.37
CA ARG A 54 0.45 5.26 3.72
C ARG A 54 -0.16 6.53 3.12
N ALA A 55 0.59 7.64 3.12
CA ALA A 55 0.14 8.89 2.51
C ALA A 55 0.05 8.75 0.98
N ALA A 56 1.09 8.19 0.35
CA ALA A 56 1.15 7.98 -1.09
C ALA A 56 0.05 7.03 -1.59
N TYR A 57 -0.31 6.00 -0.81
CA TYR A 57 -1.39 5.07 -1.18
C TYR A 57 -2.74 5.78 -1.33
N LYS A 58 -3.03 6.76 -0.46
CA LYS A 58 -4.26 7.56 -0.57
C LYS A 58 -4.30 8.33 -1.89
N VAL A 59 -3.17 8.92 -2.28
CA VAL A 59 -3.03 9.66 -3.54
C VAL A 59 -3.15 8.72 -4.74
N ALA A 60 -2.44 7.57 -4.72
CA ALA A 60 -2.49 6.57 -5.78
C ALA A 60 -3.92 6.04 -6.00
N ARG A 61 -4.64 5.77 -4.91
CA ARG A 61 -6.02 5.31 -4.97
C ARG A 61 -6.97 6.39 -5.50
N GLN A 62 -6.78 7.64 -5.09
CA GLN A 62 -7.56 8.75 -5.63
C GLN A 62 -7.34 8.91 -7.13
N LEU A 63 -6.09 8.85 -7.58
CA LEU A 63 -5.74 8.89 -9.01
C LEU A 63 -6.40 7.74 -9.78
N LEU A 64 -6.37 6.50 -9.26
CA LEU A 64 -7.06 5.37 -9.88
C LEU A 64 -8.56 5.66 -10.07
N LEU A 65 -9.21 6.16 -9.02
CA LEU A 65 -10.64 6.50 -9.06
C LEU A 65 -10.93 7.64 -10.05
N ASP A 66 -10.01 8.58 -10.24
CA ASP A 66 -10.19 9.69 -11.18
C ASP A 66 -9.93 9.29 -12.63
N VAL A 67 -9.06 8.30 -12.88
CA VAL A 67 -8.80 7.75 -14.23
C VAL A 67 -9.83 6.70 -14.65
N ALA A 68 -10.43 5.98 -13.70
CA ALA A 68 -11.44 4.94 -13.97
C ALA A 68 -12.87 5.48 -14.20
N LYS A 69 -13.08 6.78 -14.01
CA LYS A 69 -14.33 7.48 -14.38
C LYS A 69 -14.35 7.76 -15.87
#